data_AF-A0A374CIV0-F1
#
_entry.id   AF-A0A374CIV0-F1
#
_cell.length_a   1.000
_cell.length_b   1.000
_cell.length_c   1.000
_cell.angle_alpha   90.00
_cell.angle_beta   90.00
_cell.angle_gamma   90.00
#
_symmetry.space_group_name_H-M   'P 1'
#
loop_
_entity.id
_entity.type
_entity.pdbx_description
1 polymer ?
#
loop_
_entity_poly.entity_id
_entity_poly.type
_entity_poly.pdbx_seq_one_letter_code
_entity_poly.pdbx_strand_id
1 'polypeptide(L)'
;MEEQNHIDKALAFMESLEKLGNQLKAAEEHQKHLLARMLELKKENLLDSEEYGQLAQQSKSLQDIIDKWRPIYLERMEMVKGVQKRKRTKK
;
A
#
# COMPACT_ATOMS: atom_id res chain seq x y z
N MET A 1 34.36 -10.30 -2.42
CA MET A 1 33.49 -10.00 -1.25
C MET A 1 32.29 -9.13 -1.61
N GLU A 2 31.97 -8.91 -2.89
CA GLU A 2 30.93 -7.93 -3.29
C GLU A 2 29.59 -8.59 -3.64
N GLU A 3 29.60 -9.83 -4.11
CA GLU A 3 28.39 -10.56 -4.55
C GLU A 3 27.40 -10.84 -3.41
N GLN A 4 27.91 -11.08 -2.20
CA GLN A 4 27.09 -11.28 -0.99
C GLN A 4 26.28 -10.03 -0.61
N ASN A 5 26.84 -8.83 -0.86
CA ASN A 5 26.19 -7.56 -0.53
C ASN A 5 25.01 -7.25 -1.47
N HIS A 6 25.04 -7.77 -2.70
CA HIS A 6 23.94 -7.63 -3.66
C HIS A 6 22.79 -8.60 -3.39
N ILE A 7 23.09 -9.81 -2.91
CA ILE A 7 22.07 -10.79 -2.50
C ILE A 7 21.34 -10.31 -1.24
N ASP A 8 22.08 -9.81 -0.25
CA ASP A 8 21.51 -9.27 0.99
C ASP A 8 20.61 -8.06 0.73
N LYS A 9 21.05 -7.14 -0.15
CA LYS A 9 20.22 -6.03 -0.63
C LYS A 9 18.97 -6.47 -1.38
N ALA A 10 19.05 -7.52 -2.22
CA ALA A 10 17.88 -8.05 -2.92
C ALA A 10 16.87 -8.68 -1.95
N LEU A 11 17.36 -9.33 -0.89
CA LEU A 11 16.54 -9.92 0.16
C LEU A 11 15.84 -8.84 1.00
N ALA A 12 16.58 -7.80 1.42
CA ALA A 12 16.02 -6.63 2.09
C ALA A 12 15.01 -5.88 1.20
N PHE A 13 15.21 -5.87 -0.13
CA PHE A 13 14.29 -5.28 -1.08
C PHE A 13 12.98 -6.07 -1.20
N MET A 14 13.04 -7.41 -1.22
CA MET A 14 11.86 -8.28 -1.19
C MET A 14 11.10 -8.15 0.12
N GLU A 15 11.78 -8.10 1.27
CA GLU A 15 11.12 -7.90 2.56
C GLU A 15 10.47 -6.51 2.66
N SER A 16 11.15 -5.47 2.16
CA SER A 16 10.58 -4.11 2.11
C SER A 16 9.36 -4.04 1.19
N LEU A 17 9.37 -4.77 0.07
CA LEU A 17 8.24 -4.91 -0.83
C LEU A 17 7.04 -5.57 -0.15
N GLU A 18 7.27 -6.68 0.56
CA GLU A 18 6.23 -7.40 1.29
C GLU A 18 5.64 -6.53 2.40
N LYS A 19 6.49 -5.85 3.18
CA LYS A 19 6.07 -4.87 4.19
C LYS A 19 5.26 -3.74 3.56
N LEU A 20 5.70 -3.20 2.43
CA LEU A 20 4.99 -2.13 1.71
C LEU A 20 3.61 -2.58 1.25
N GLY A 21 3.50 -3.80 0.68
CA GLY A 21 2.22 -4.38 0.29
C GLY A 21 1.29 -4.60 1.48
N ASN A 22 1.83 -5.06 2.62
CA ASN A 22 1.05 -5.27 3.84
C ASN A 22 0.59 -3.93 4.47
N GLN A 23 1.45 -2.91 4.43
CA GLN A 23 1.10 -1.54 4.85
C GLN A 23 0.04 -0.91 3.94
N LEU A 24 0.15 -1.09 2.62
CA LEU A 24 -0.85 -0.65 1.65
C LEU A 24 -2.21 -1.31 1.91
N LYS A 25 -2.21 -2.63 2.11
CA LYS A 25 -3.43 -3.39 2.42
C LYS A 25 -4.05 -2.94 3.74
N ALA A 26 -3.24 -2.76 4.78
CA ALA A 26 -3.70 -2.23 6.06
C ALA A 26 -4.27 -0.81 5.91
N ALA A 27 -3.65 0.05 5.12
CA ALA A 27 -4.16 1.39 4.83
C ALA A 27 -5.49 1.35 4.06
N GLU A 28 -5.63 0.46 3.07
CA GLU A 28 -6.90 0.25 2.34
C GLU A 28 -8.02 -0.25 3.27
N GLU A 29 -7.73 -1.21 4.15
CA GLU A 29 -8.70 -1.72 5.13
C GLU A 29 -9.11 -0.64 6.13
N HIS A 30 -8.14 0.15 6.61
CA HIS A 30 -8.40 1.25 7.54
C HIS A 30 -9.24 2.35 6.86
N GLN A 31 -8.94 2.67 5.60
CA GLN A 31 -9.74 3.60 4.80
C GLN A 31 -11.18 3.08 4.63
N LYS A 32 -11.36 1.78 4.35
CA LYS A 32 -12.68 1.16 4.25
C LYS A 32 -13.49 1.30 5.54
N HIS A 33 -12.86 1.09 6.69
CA HIS A 33 -13.53 1.25 7.99
C HIS A 33 -13.96 2.70 8.23
N LEU A 34 -13.09 3.67 7.93
CA LEU A 34 -13.42 5.10 8.03
C LEU A 34 -14.58 5.45 7.09
N LEU A 35 -14.55 4.99 5.84
CA LEU A 35 -15.63 5.20 4.87
C LEU A 35 -16.94 4.56 5.33
N ALA A 36 -16.89 3.36 5.93
CA ALA A 36 -18.07 2.71 6.49
C ALA A 36 -18.67 3.55 7.62
N ARG A 37 -17.84 4.05 8.55
CA ARG A 37 -18.27 4.96 9.62
C ARG A 37 -18.86 6.26 9.08
N MET A 38 -18.24 6.83 8.05
CA MET A 38 -18.76 8.01 7.36
C MET A 38 -20.12 7.75 6.68
N LEU A 39 -20.35 6.54 6.16
CA LEU A 39 -21.65 6.14 5.60
C LEU A 39 -22.73 6.00 6.68
N GLU A 40 -22.37 5.52 7.87
CA GLU A 40 -23.28 5.49 9.03
C GLU A 40 -23.66 6.91 9.46
N LEU A 41 -22.68 7.80 9.66
CA LEU A 41 -22.92 9.22 9.97
C LEU A 41 -23.77 9.91 8.90
N LYS A 42 -23.55 9.58 7.62
CA LYS A 42 -24.37 10.06 6.51
C LYS A 42 -25.83 9.61 6.62
N LYS A 43 -26.08 8.37 7.02
CA LYS A 43 -27.45 7.86 7.25
C LYS A 43 -28.13 8.58 8.40
N GLU A 44 -27.38 8.96 9.42
CA GLU A 44 -27.87 9.72 10.57
C GLU A 44 -27.97 11.24 10.30
N ASN A 45 -27.67 11.70 9.07
CA ASN A 45 -27.60 13.11 8.69
C ASN A 45 -26.53 13.93 9.45
N LEU A 46 -25.60 13.26 10.14
CA LEU A 46 -24.51 13.85 10.92
C LEU A 46 -23.28 14.13 10.04
N LEU A 47 -23.51 14.66 8.84
CA LEU A 47 -22.46 14.99 7.86
C LEU A 47 -21.67 16.25 8.25
N ASP A 48 -22.27 17.12 9.06
CA ASP A 48 -21.66 18.37 9.55
C ASP A 48 -20.94 18.19 10.89
N SER A 49 -21.04 17.00 11.49
CA SER A 49 -20.33 16.69 12.72
C SER A 49 -18.82 16.76 12.51
N GLU A 50 -18.12 17.33 13.49
CA GLU A 50 -16.66 17.39 13.50
C GLU A 50 -16.02 16.00 13.31
N GLU A 51 -16.70 14.95 13.78
CA GLU A 51 -16.34 13.54 13.56
C GLU A 51 -16.28 13.17 12.07
N TYR A 52 -17.26 13.60 11.25
CA TYR A 52 -17.26 13.35 9.81
C TYR A 52 -16.07 14.04 9.11
N GLY A 53 -15.79 15.30 9.50
CA GLY A 53 -14.63 16.05 9.00
C GLY A 53 -13.30 15.37 9.33
N GLN A 54 -13.14 14.87 10.56
CA GLN A 54 -11.96 14.12 10.98
C GLN A 54 -11.82 12.79 10.22
N LEU A 55 -12.91 12.01 10.11
CA LEU A 55 -12.91 10.76 9.36
C LEU A 55 -12.60 10.98 7.87
N ALA A 56 -13.14 12.04 7.27
CA ALA A 56 -12.86 12.44 5.90
C ALA A 56 -11.39 12.78 5.70
N GLN A 57 -10.82 13.57 6.62
CA GLN A 57 -9.41 13.95 6.59
C GLN A 57 -8.50 12.72 6.76
N GLN A 58 -8.79 11.82 7.70
CA GLN A 58 -8.04 10.58 7.88
C GLN A 58 -8.14 9.67 6.67
N SER A 59 -9.32 9.51 6.09
CA SER A 59 -9.53 8.72 4.87
C SER A 59 -8.72 9.27 3.70
N LYS A 60 -8.69 10.60 3.54
CA LYS A 60 -7.93 11.28 2.49
C LYS A 60 -6.42 11.13 2.69
N SER A 61 -5.92 11.26 3.93
CA SER A 61 -4.51 11.01 4.25
C SER A 61 -4.09 9.57 3.96
N LEU A 62 -4.93 8.58 4.30
CA LEU A 62 -4.67 7.19 3.95
C LEU A 62 -4.67 6.97 2.44
N GLN A 63 -5.58 7.62 1.73
CA GLN A 63 -5.65 7.57 0.28
C GLN A 63 -4.39 8.15 -0.39
N ASP A 64 -3.85 9.25 0.15
CA ASP A 64 -2.60 9.86 -0.34
C ASP A 64 -1.41 8.91 -0.16
N ILE A 65 -1.32 8.24 1.00
CA ILE A 65 -0.31 7.21 1.26
C ILE A 65 -0.47 6.06 0.27
N ILE A 66 -1.69 5.57 0.06
CA ILE A 66 -1.97 4.51 -0.91
C ILE A 66 -1.57 4.95 -2.31
N ASP A 67 -2.00 6.13 -2.77
CA ASP A 67 -1.73 6.64 -4.10
C ASP A 67 -0.24 6.84 -4.35
N LYS A 68 0.51 7.26 -3.33
CA LYS A 68 1.96 7.44 -3.38
C LYS A 68 2.72 6.11 -3.46
N TRP A 69 2.31 5.11 -2.66
CA TRP A 69 3.06 3.85 -2.52
C TRP A 69 2.62 2.74 -3.47
N ARG A 70 1.37 2.76 -3.92
CA ARG A 70 0.80 1.78 -4.86
C ARG A 70 1.54 1.70 -6.20
N PRO A 71 1.91 2.81 -6.89
CA PRO A 71 2.70 2.73 -8.10
C PRO A 71 4.12 2.20 -7.82
N ILE A 72 4.74 2.59 -6.70
CA ILE A 72 6.06 2.10 -6.29
C ILE A 72 6.03 0.58 -6.04
N TYR A 73 5.00 0.10 -5.34
CA TYR A 73 4.80 -1.33 -5.08
C TYR A 73 4.57 -2.11 -6.37
N LEU A 74 3.70 -1.60 -7.27
CA LEU A 74 3.42 -2.23 -8.56
C LEU A 74 4.65 -2.30 -9.46
N GLU A 75 5.39 -1.20 -9.59
CA GLU A 75 6.61 -1.13 -10.40
C GLU A 75 7.67 -2.11 -9.88
N ARG A 76 7.87 -2.15 -8.56
CA ARG A 76 8.80 -3.09 -7.93
C ARG A 76 8.35 -4.55 -8.07
N MET A 77 7.05 -4.84 -7.95
CA MET A 77 6.49 -6.17 -8.21
C MET A 77 6.68 -6.60 -9.66
N GLU A 78 6.53 -5.67 -10.61
CA GLU A 78 6.75 -5.93 -12.03
C GLU A 78 8.23 -6.24 -12.32
N MET A 79 9.16 -5.50 -11.71
CA MET A 79 10.60 -5.82 -11.79
C MET A 79 10.89 -7.24 -11.29
N VAL A 80 10.35 -7.64 -10.12
CA VAL A 80 10.53 -9.00 -9.58
C VAL A 80 9.97 -10.05 -10.53
N LYS A 81 8.76 -9.84 -11.08
CA LYS A 81 8.17 -10.75 -12.09
C LYS A 81 8.98 -10.81 -13.39
N GLY A 82 9.52 -9.67 -13.84
CA GLY A 82 10.35 -9.58 -15.05
C GLY A 82 11.68 -10.33 -14.93
N VAL A 83 12.32 -10.26 -13.75
CA VAL A 83 13.53 -11.03 -13.42
C VAL A 83 13.24 -12.53 -13.40
N GLN A 84 12.11 -12.95 -12.82
CA GLN A 84 11.71 -14.37 -12.84
C GLN A 84 11.44 -14.89 -14.26
N LYS A 85 10.76 -14.11 -15.11
CA LYS A 85 10.50 -14.50 -16.52
C LYS A 85 11.79 -14.65 -17.31
N ARG A 86 12.75 -13.73 -17.19
CA ARG A 86 14.05 -13.81 -17.88
C ARG A 86 14.91 -14.99 -17.42
N LYS A 87 14.84 -15.39 -16.14
CA LYS A 87 15.52 -16.61 -15.66
C LYS A 87 14.93 -17.88 -16.28
N ARG A 88 13.64 -17.89 -16.63
CA ARG A 88 12.94 -19.07 -17.17
C ARG A 88 13.12 -19.27 -18.68
N THR A 89 13.45 -18.21 -19.42
CA THR A 89 13.68 -18.25 -20.88
C THR A 89 15.12 -18.62 -21.26
N LYS A 90 16.02 -18.77 -20.28
CA LYS A 90 17.43 -19.12 -20.47
C LYS A 90 17.71 -20.62 -20.28
N LYS A 91 16.69 -21.47 -20.45
CA LYS A 91 16.77 -22.93 -20.33
C LYS A 91 16.39 -23.59 -21.64
#